data_AF-A0A077RAY3-F1
#
_entry.id   AF-A0A077RAY3-F1
#
_cell.length_a   1.000
_cell.length_b   1.000
_cell.length_c   1.000
_cell.angle_alpha   90.00
_cell.angle_beta   90.00
_cell.angle_gamma   90.00
#
_symmetry.space_group_name_H-M   'P 1'
#
loop_
_entity.id
_entity.type
_entity.pdbx_description
1 polymer ?
#
loop_
_entity_poly.entity_id
_entity_poly.type
_entity_poly.pdbx_seq_one_letter_code
_entity_poly.pdbx_strand_id
1 'polypeptide(L)' 'MDDSAKVLSEALNVVKVQLVQMKRCLDADQVMDALKSASTMLSELRTSSLSPKNYYELSAAD' A
#
# COMPACT_ATOMS: atom_id res chain seq x y z
N MET A 1 7.85 -16.71 -13.53
CA MET A 1 7.41 -15.35 -13.94
C MET A 1 5.91 -15.42 -13.76
N ASP A 2 5.34 -15.08 -12.60
CA ASP A 2 4.75 -13.74 -12.38
C ASP A 2 4.19 -13.57 -10.95
N ASP A 3 4.62 -14.38 -9.96
CA ASP A 3 4.11 -14.26 -8.58
C ASP A 3 4.31 -12.86 -7.99
N SER A 4 5.43 -12.20 -8.32
CA SER A 4 5.67 -10.82 -7.87
C SER A 4 4.68 -9.81 -8.47
N ALA A 5 4.24 -9.99 -9.72
CA ALA A 5 3.26 -9.11 -10.35
C ALA A 5 1.86 -9.32 -9.75
N LYS A 6 1.53 -10.57 -9.41
CA LYS A 6 0.29 -10.92 -8.72
C LYS A 6 0.25 -10.33 -7.31
N VAL A 7 1.32 -10.50 -6.53
CA VAL A 7 1.47 -9.93 -5.19
C VAL A 7 1.41 -8.40 -5.23
N LEU A 8 2.03 -7.77 -6.23
CA LEU A 8 1.95 -6.32 -6.41
C LEU A 8 0.51 -5.87 -6.71
N SER A 9 -0.20 -6.58 -7.59
CA SER A 9 -1.59 -6.27 -7.90
C SER A 9 -2.50 -6.42 -6.68
N GLU A 10 -2.29 -7.45 -5.86
CA GLU A 10 -3.02 -7.67 -4.62
C GLU A 10 -2.74 -6.55 -3.60
N ALA A 11 -1.47 -6.20 -3.39
CA ALA A 11 -1.07 -5.10 -2.51
C ALA A 11 -1.67 -3.75 -2.96
N LEU A 12 -1.64 -3.45 -4.26
CA LEU A 12 -2.26 -2.25 -4.83
C LEU A 12 -3.78 -2.24 -4.64
N ASN A 13 -4.45 -3.39 -4.71
CA ASN A 13 -5.87 -3.48 -4.45
C ASN A 13 -6.19 -3.17 -2.97
N VAL A 14 -5.42 -3.72 -2.04
CA VAL A 14 -5.57 -3.41 -0.60
C VAL A 14 -5.36 -1.92 -0.35
N VAL A 15 -4.35 -1.32 -0.98
CA VAL A 15 -4.08 0.13 -0.88
C VAL A 15 -5.29 0.96 -1.35
N LYS A 16 -5.90 0.61 -2.47
CA LYS A 16 -7.10 1.31 -2.98
C LYS A 16 -8.29 1.20 -2.03
N VAL A 17 -8.54 0.01 -1.49
CA VAL A 17 -9.64 -0.21 -0.54
C VAL A 17 -9.42 0.61 0.74
N GLN A 18 -8.22 0.53 1.30
CA GLN A 18 -7.88 1.25 2.54
C GLN A 18 -7.87 2.77 2.35
N LEU A 19 -7.53 3.28 1.17
CA LEU A 19 -7.62 4.70 0.85
C LEU A 19 -9.07 5.20 0.91
N VAL A 20 -10.01 4.44 0.33
CA VAL A 20 -11.44 4.78 0.35
C VAL A 20 -11.97 4.72 1.78
N GLN A 21 -11.59 3.70 2.54
CA GLN A 21 -11.99 3.54 3.94
C GLN A 21 -11.44 4.68 4.82
N MET A 22 -10.17 5.04 4.64
CA MET A 22 -9.54 6.16 5.34
C MET A 22 -10.28 7.47 5.08
N LYS A 23 -10.63 7.77 3.82
CA LYS A 23 -11.41 8.98 3.46
C LYS A 23 -12.76 9.00 4.18
N ARG A 24 -13.50 7.88 4.17
CA ARG A 24 -14.79 7.77 4.88
C ARG A 24 -14.65 7.97 6.38
N CYS A 25 -13.60 7.42 7.00
CA CYS A 25 -13.33 7.60 8.41
C CYS A 25 -12.98 9.06 8.74
N LEU A 26 -12.23 9.74 7.87
CA LEU A 26 -11.95 11.17 8.02
C LEU A 26 -13.21 12.02 7.88
N ASP A 27 -14.08 11.70 6.91
CA ASP A 27 -15.37 12.39 6.72
C ASP A 27 -16.32 12.19 7.92
N ALA A 28 -16.10 11.15 8.73
CA ALA A 28 -16.88 10.82 9.92
C ALA A 28 -16.17 11.20 11.24
N ASP A 29 -15.09 11.99 11.21
CA ASP A 29 -14.25 12.36 12.36
C ASP A 29 -13.65 11.15 13.14
N GLN A 30 -13.58 9.98 12.52
CA GLN A 30 -13.00 8.75 13.06
C GLN A 30 -11.50 8.66 12.80
N VAL A 31 -10.73 9.58 13.40
CA VAL A 31 -9.29 9.74 13.13
C VAL A 31 -8.48 8.46 13.44
N MET A 32 -8.80 7.74 14.52
CA MET A 32 -8.11 6.50 14.88
C MET A 32 -8.31 5.39 13.85
N ASP A 33 -9.52 5.28 13.30
CA ASP A 33 -9.85 4.29 12.26
C ASP A 33 -9.17 4.67 10.94
N ALA A 34 -9.12 5.96 10.60
CA ALA A 34 -8.38 6.45 9.45
C ALA A 34 -6.87 6.13 9.55
N LEU A 35 -6.26 6.34 10.72
CA LEU A 35 -4.85 6.00 10.97
C LEU A 35 -4.58 4.49 10.86
N LYS A 36 -5.52 3.65 11.28
CA LYS A 36 -5.42 2.20 11.14
C LYS A 36 -5.43 1.77 9.67
N SER A 37 -6.29 2.38 8.84
CA SER A 37 -6.29 2.17 7.39
C SER A 37 -4.98 2.63 6.74
N ALA A 38 -4.44 3.78 7.15
CA ALA A 38 -3.15 4.27 6.67
C ALA A 38 -1.98 3.33 7.04
N SER A 39 -1.95 2.83 8.27
CA SER A 39 -0.93 1.86 8.73
C SER A 39 -0.96 0.56 7.93
N THR A 40 -2.17 0.07 7.62
CA THR A 40 -2.36 -1.11 6.77
C THR A 40 -1.82 -0.86 5.36
N MET A 41 -2.12 0.30 4.75
CA MET A 41 -1.57 0.67 3.43
C MET A 41 -0.05 0.67 3.39
N LEU A 42 0.59 1.30 4.38
CA LEU A 42 2.05 1.39 4.46
C LEU A 42 2.69 0.01 4.65
N SER A 43 2.05 -0.88 5.39
CA SER A 43 2.51 -2.25 5.59
C SER A 43 2.48 -3.05 4.29
N GLU A 44 1.42 -2.94 3.50
CA GLU A 44 1.32 -3.63 2.19
C GLU A 44 2.32 -3.10 1.15
N LEU A 45 2.54 -1.78 1.12
CA LEU A 45 3.54 -1.16 0.26
C LEU A 45 4.96 -1.59 0.63
N ARG A 46 5.28 -1.69 1.93
CA ARG A 46 6.58 -2.18 2.40
C ARG A 46 6.78 -3.65 2.04
N THR A 47 5.74 -4.47 2.19
CA THR A 47 5.83 -5.92 1.90
C THR A 47 5.98 -6.20 0.40
N SER A 48 5.34 -5.40 -0.46
CA SER A 48 5.47 -5.48 -1.92
C SER A 48 6.78 -4.89 -2.48
N SER A 49 7.38 -3.91 -1.81
CA SER A 49 8.65 -3.28 -2.21
C SER A 49 9.92 -3.99 -1.70
N LEU A 50 9.78 -4.98 -0.81
CA LEU A 50 10.93 -5.67 -0.19
C LEU A 50 11.55 -6.81 -1.01
N SER A 51 11.19 -7.00 -2.28
CA SER A 51 12.06 -7.79 -3.16
C SER A 51 13.20 -6.89 -3.64
N PRO A 52 14.49 -7.22 -3.38
CA PRO A 52 15.64 -6.37 -3.69
C PRO A 52 15.69 -5.86 -5.14
N LYS A 53 15.04 -6.56 -6.07
CA LYS A 53 14.91 -6.15 -7.48
C LYS A 53 14.18 -4.82 -7.68
N ASN A 54 13.10 -4.57 -6.93
CA ASN A 54 12.25 -3.39 -7.15
C ASN A 54 12.82 -2.12 -6.50
N TYR A 55 13.69 -2.27 -5.50
CA TYR A 55 14.36 -1.14 -4.84
C TYR A 55 15.44 -0.51 -5.74
N TYR A 56 16.10 -1.32 -6.58
CA TYR A 56 17.13 -0.84 -7.52
C TYR A 56 16.54 -0.13 -8.75
N GLU A 57 15.36 -0.53 -9.22
CA GLU A 57 14.72 0.16 -10.35
C GLU A 57 14.24 1.58 -9.97
N LEU A 58 13.93 1.82 -8.69
CA LEU A 58 13.50 3.14 -8.22
C LEU A 58 14.66 4.06 -7.81
N SER A 59 15.81 3.51 -7.40
CA SER A 59 16.99 4.31 -7.01
C SER A 59 17.93 4.64 -8.18
N ALA A 60 17.78 3.97 -9.33
CA ALA A 60 18.58 4.21 -10.54
C ALA A 60 17.85 5.04 -11.62
N ALA A 61 16.63 5.50 -11.35
CA ALA A 61 15.94 6.46 -12.19
C ALA A 61 16.34 7.89 -11.77
N ASP A 62 17.57 8.26 -12.12
CA ASP A 62 18.00 9.66 -12.30
C ASP A 62 17.59 10.12 -13.71
#